data_AF-A0A6G7ZWW3-F1
#
_entry.id   AF-A0A6G7ZWW3-F1
#
_cell.length_a   1.000
_cell.length_b   1.000
_cell.length_c   1.000
_cell.angle_alpha   90.00
_cell.angle_beta   90.00
_cell.angle_gamma   90.00
#
_symmetry.space_group_name_H-M   'P 1'
#
loop_
_entity.id
_entity.type
_entity.pdbx_description
1 polymer ?
#
loop_
_entity_poly.entity_id
_entity_poly.type
_entity_poly.pdbx_seq_one_letter_code
_entity_poly.pdbx_strand_id
1 'polypeptide(L)'
;MMLFWTGALLRIRDEAELAFVLGHETGHFTAQHSLKQWRRMKDASAWLSAFQMVAYGAGAGGIAQLGMLAGYAAIFKYSRDMEREADRLGFDGVVEHGWAPSAGADLWARMWREEQTRKYDRPMPVFSTHPASQERLNDIKAEAAAIPNAPTDRGRDRYRAAVRPLLPKLLDEELGNRRYAGSILVIGELLADSPTEDKGLLTFYLGEAYRRRGLGDDKAKAATYYAQAVLLPGAPAAAWREHGFVQRSAGDAAGARASLQRYLQDAPNAEDRAFVQRELDKLGGAR
;
A
#
# COMPACT_ATOMS: atom_id res chain seq x y z
N MET A 1 9.67 8.41 -18.15
CA MET A 1 8.24 8.18 -17.94
C MET A 1 8.03 8.03 -16.44
N MET A 2 7.21 8.89 -15.84
CA MET A 2 6.87 8.80 -14.41
C MET A 2 5.70 7.82 -14.27
N LEU A 3 5.86 6.81 -13.40
CA LEU A 3 4.82 5.84 -13.09
C LEU A 3 4.42 6.00 -11.64
N PHE A 4 3.14 6.21 -11.38
CA PHE A 4 2.61 6.36 -10.03
C PHE A 4 1.53 5.32 -9.80
N TRP A 5 1.73 4.45 -8.82
CA TRP A 5 0.83 3.34 -8.53
C TRP A 5 -0.32 3.80 -7.63
N THR A 6 -1.57 3.42 -7.94
CA THR A 6 -2.74 3.77 -7.11
C THR A 6 -2.59 3.30 -5.66
N GLY A 7 -1.94 2.16 -5.43
CA GLY A 7 -1.61 1.68 -4.08
C GLY A 7 -0.74 2.64 -3.26
N ALA A 8 0.02 3.54 -3.89
CA ALA A 8 0.76 4.58 -3.18
C ALA A 8 -0.18 5.63 -2.56
N LEU A 9 -1.31 5.95 -3.22
CA LEU A 9 -2.31 6.88 -2.70
C LEU A 9 -2.92 6.40 -1.38
N LEU A 10 -3.00 5.09 -1.16
CA LEU A 10 -3.48 4.52 0.10
C LEU A 10 -2.46 4.65 1.25
N ARG A 11 -1.17 4.79 0.93
CA ARG A 11 -0.06 4.83 1.91
C ARG A 11 0.31 6.26 2.30
N ILE A 12 0.23 7.17 1.34
CA ILE A 12 0.42 8.62 1.51
C ILE A 12 -0.74 9.17 2.34
N ARG A 13 -0.43 10.04 3.30
CA ARG A 13 -1.38 10.57 4.29
C ARG A 13 -1.74 12.04 4.08
N ASP A 14 -0.94 12.76 3.31
CA ASP A 14 -1.08 14.19 3.11
C ASP A 14 -0.32 14.69 1.86
N GLU A 15 -0.52 15.95 1.49
CA GLU A 15 0.06 16.54 0.27
C GLU A 15 1.58 16.69 0.37
N ALA A 16 2.13 16.93 1.56
CA ALA A 16 3.58 17.01 1.76
C ALA A 16 4.27 15.67 1.45
N GLU A 17 3.66 14.56 1.86
CA GLU A 17 4.16 13.22 1.50
C GLU A 17 4.03 12.92 0.00
N LEU A 18 2.93 13.36 -0.63
CA LEU A 18 2.78 13.25 -2.08
C LEU A 18 3.84 14.08 -2.81
N ALA A 19 4.07 15.31 -2.36
CA ALA A 19 5.07 16.22 -2.91
C ALA A 19 6.47 15.63 -2.79
N PHE A 20 6.80 15.00 -1.66
CA PHE A 20 8.06 14.28 -1.49
C PHE A 20 8.23 13.19 -2.56
N VAL A 21 7.22 12.32 -2.75
CA VAL A 21 7.30 11.23 -3.74
C VAL A 21 7.41 11.78 -5.16
N LEU A 22 6.62 12.80 -5.52
CA LEU A 22 6.71 13.43 -6.84
C LEU A 22 8.04 14.15 -7.06
N GLY A 23 8.58 14.79 -6.03
CA GLY A 23 9.89 15.41 -6.05
C GLY A 23 11.01 14.38 -6.23
N HIS A 24 10.93 13.24 -5.55
CA HIS A 24 11.84 12.11 -5.70
C HIS A 24 11.85 11.55 -7.14
N GLU A 25 10.66 11.28 -7.71
CA GLU A 25 10.55 10.80 -9.09
C GLU A 25 11.03 11.85 -10.12
N THR A 26 10.76 13.13 -9.86
CA THR A 26 11.27 14.24 -10.67
C THR A 26 12.80 14.33 -10.55
N GLY A 27 13.35 14.09 -9.36
CA GLY A 27 14.78 14.02 -9.10
C GLY A 27 15.47 12.93 -9.94
N HIS A 28 14.87 11.75 -10.05
CA HIS A 28 15.37 10.71 -10.97
C HIS A 28 15.41 11.17 -12.43
N PHE A 29 14.39 11.94 -12.85
CA PHE A 29 14.31 12.46 -14.21
C PHE A 29 15.35 13.56 -14.47
N THR A 30 15.42 14.57 -13.60
CA THR A 30 16.34 15.72 -13.74
C THR A 30 17.80 15.28 -13.67
N ALA A 31 18.14 14.36 -12.76
CA ALA A 31 19.47 13.80 -12.63
C ALA A 31 19.79 12.71 -13.68
N GLN A 32 18.85 12.43 -14.61
CA GLN A 32 19.00 11.46 -15.70
C GLN A 32 19.41 10.06 -15.24
N HIS A 33 18.91 9.60 -14.08
CA HIS A 33 19.32 8.35 -13.45
C HIS A 33 19.11 7.14 -14.36
N SER A 34 17.97 7.06 -15.05
CA SER A 34 17.70 5.94 -15.98
C SER A 34 18.69 5.93 -17.15
N LEU A 35 19.12 7.09 -17.65
CA LEU A 35 20.10 7.19 -18.74
C LEU A 35 21.51 6.81 -18.25
N LYS A 36 21.91 7.29 -17.06
CA LYS A 36 23.17 6.91 -16.40
C LYS A 36 23.22 5.40 -16.19
N GLN A 37 22.13 4.80 -15.71
CA GLN A 37 22.00 3.35 -15.51
C GLN A 37 22.10 2.59 -16.84
N TRP A 38 21.38 3.04 -17.86
CA TRP A 38 21.43 2.43 -19.20
C TRP A 38 22.83 2.49 -19.81
N ARG A 39 23.54 3.62 -19.68
CA ARG A 39 24.94 3.74 -20.15
C ARG A 39 25.88 2.78 -19.44
N ARG A 40 25.82 2.74 -18.10
CA ARG A 40 26.61 1.80 -17.27
C ARG A 40 26.38 0.36 -17.71
N MET A 41 25.14 -0.01 -17.99
CA MET A 41 24.82 -1.34 -18.48
C MET A 41 25.33 -1.61 -19.89
N LYS A 42 25.15 -0.68 -20.83
CA LYS A 42 25.68 -0.83 -22.19
C LYS A 42 27.18 -1.09 -22.15
N ASP A 43 27.89 -0.32 -21.33
CA ASP A 43 29.33 -0.48 -21.16
C ASP A 43 29.64 -1.85 -20.52
N ALA A 44 28.94 -2.24 -19.45
CA ALA A 44 29.09 -3.56 -18.84
C ALA A 44 28.79 -4.73 -19.80
N SER A 45 27.76 -4.62 -20.65
CA SER A 45 27.44 -5.62 -21.68
C SER A 45 28.51 -5.68 -22.76
N ALA A 46 29.05 -4.52 -23.18
CA ALA A 46 30.14 -4.46 -24.15
C ALA A 46 31.42 -5.10 -23.57
N TRP A 47 31.72 -4.84 -22.30
CA TRP A 47 32.79 -5.50 -21.55
C TRP A 47 32.60 -7.01 -21.47
N LEU A 48 31.39 -7.47 -21.14
CA LEU A 48 31.09 -8.90 -21.04
C LEU A 48 31.19 -9.60 -22.39
N SER A 49 30.70 -8.98 -23.47
CA SER A 49 30.85 -9.49 -24.84
C SER A 49 32.31 -9.52 -25.30
N ALA A 50 33.11 -8.50 -24.98
CA ALA A 50 34.54 -8.48 -25.29
C ALA A 50 35.29 -9.60 -24.52
N PHE A 51 34.99 -9.78 -23.24
CA PHE A 51 35.56 -10.85 -22.42
C PHE A 51 35.15 -12.25 -22.92
N GLN A 52 33.89 -12.42 -23.34
CA GLN A 52 33.43 -13.66 -23.96
C GLN A 52 34.19 -13.97 -25.25
N MET A 53 34.44 -12.99 -26.14
CA MET A 53 35.25 -13.23 -27.33
C MET A 53 36.68 -13.69 -26.99
N VAL A 54 37.30 -13.10 -25.97
CA VAL A 54 38.64 -13.53 -25.48
C VAL A 54 38.58 -14.93 -24.87
N ALA A 55 37.57 -15.23 -24.05
CA ALA A 55 37.40 -16.53 -23.40
C ALA A 55 37.01 -17.67 -24.37
N TYR A 56 36.22 -17.37 -25.41
CA TYR A 56 35.95 -18.28 -26.53
C TYR A 56 37.21 -18.54 -27.35
N GLY A 57 38.02 -17.50 -27.60
CA GLY A 57 39.35 -17.65 -28.19
C GLY A 57 40.32 -18.49 -27.34
N ALA A 58 40.09 -18.56 -26.02
CA ALA A 58 40.85 -19.35 -25.05
C ALA A 58 40.21 -20.71 -24.67
N GLY A 59 39.11 -21.13 -25.32
CA GLY A 59 38.54 -22.48 -25.18
C GLY A 59 37.55 -22.72 -24.03
N ALA A 60 36.98 -21.68 -23.39
CA ALA A 60 36.13 -21.80 -22.20
C ALA A 60 34.65 -21.36 -22.39
N GLY A 61 33.98 -21.82 -23.44
CA GLY A 61 32.69 -21.28 -23.92
C GLY A 61 31.39 -21.68 -23.18
N GLY A 62 31.44 -22.43 -22.07
CA GLY A 62 30.25 -23.11 -21.53
C GLY A 62 29.41 -22.39 -20.44
N ILE A 63 29.94 -21.34 -19.79
CA ILE A 63 29.36 -20.85 -18.50
C ILE A 63 28.52 -19.57 -18.67
N ALA A 64 28.48 -18.97 -19.87
CA ALA A 64 28.02 -17.59 -20.07
C ALA A 64 26.49 -17.35 -20.10
N GLN A 65 25.66 -18.37 -20.33
CA GLN A 65 24.21 -18.15 -20.62
C GLN A 65 23.34 -17.95 -19.37
N LEU A 66 23.72 -18.49 -18.21
CA LEU A 66 22.89 -18.42 -16.98
C LEU A 66 22.87 -17.04 -16.32
N GLY A 67 23.86 -16.17 -16.60
CA GLY A 67 23.93 -14.82 -16.02
C GLY A 67 22.99 -13.78 -16.66
N MET A 68 22.52 -14.01 -17.90
CA MET A 68 21.74 -13.01 -18.65
C MET A 68 20.34 -12.78 -18.07
N LEU A 69 19.66 -13.81 -17.55
CA LEU A 69 18.29 -13.69 -17.03
C LEU A 69 18.23 -12.98 -15.65
N ALA A 70 19.24 -13.18 -14.79
CA ALA A 70 19.35 -12.46 -13.52
C ALA A 70 19.68 -10.97 -13.73
N GLY A 71 20.37 -10.64 -14.83
CA GLY A 71 20.68 -9.27 -15.23
C GLY A 71 19.44 -8.41 -15.47
N TYR A 72 18.36 -8.96 -16.07
CA TYR A 72 17.18 -8.20 -16.48
C TYR A 72 16.37 -7.57 -15.33
N ALA A 73 16.32 -8.21 -14.16
CA ALA A 73 15.66 -7.65 -12.98
C ALA A 73 16.53 -6.60 -12.25
N ALA A 74 17.86 -6.64 -12.43
CA ALA A 74 18.78 -5.63 -11.93
C ALA A 74 18.80 -4.35 -12.80
N ILE A 75 18.23 -4.39 -14.00
CA ILE A 75 18.17 -3.27 -14.97
C ILE A 75 17.40 -2.06 -14.43
N PHE A 76 16.35 -2.30 -13.64
CA PHE A 76 15.43 -1.26 -13.19
C PHE A 76 15.68 -0.78 -11.76
N LYS A 77 16.77 -1.23 -11.12
CA LYS A 77 17.14 -0.79 -9.77
C LYS A 77 18.10 0.38 -9.84
N TYR A 78 17.74 1.50 -9.23
CA TYR A 78 18.66 2.61 -9.03
C TYR A 78 19.72 2.26 -7.98
N SER A 79 20.94 2.81 -8.13
CA SER A 79 21.99 2.63 -7.13
C SER A 79 21.66 3.45 -5.87
N ARG A 80 22.25 3.08 -4.74
CA ARG A 80 22.06 3.82 -3.47
C ARG A 80 22.40 5.31 -3.60
N ASP A 81 23.44 5.65 -4.36
CA ASP A 81 23.79 7.06 -4.65
C ASP A 81 22.69 7.81 -5.41
N MET A 82 22.08 7.16 -6.42
CA MET A 82 21.00 7.76 -7.22
C MET A 82 19.74 7.96 -6.37
N GLU A 83 19.46 7.00 -5.48
CA GLU A 83 18.36 7.12 -4.53
C GLU A 83 18.58 8.24 -3.52
N ARG A 84 19.80 8.40 -2.98
CA ARG A 84 20.15 9.53 -2.09
C ARG A 84 20.04 10.89 -2.80
N GLU A 85 20.52 10.98 -4.03
CA GLU A 85 20.40 12.19 -4.85
C GLU A 85 18.93 12.53 -5.09
N ALA A 86 18.09 11.53 -5.40
CA ALA A 86 16.65 11.72 -5.59
C ALA A 86 15.91 12.08 -4.29
N ASP A 87 16.26 11.44 -3.16
CA ASP A 87 15.70 11.77 -1.84
C ASP A 87 15.96 13.24 -1.48
N ARG A 88 17.20 13.69 -1.67
CA ARG A 88 17.60 15.07 -1.39
C ARG A 88 16.85 16.06 -2.27
N LEU A 89 16.71 15.78 -3.57
CA LEU A 89 15.94 16.63 -4.47
C LEU A 89 14.45 16.66 -4.11
N GLY A 90 13.89 15.53 -3.68
CA GLY A 90 12.52 15.45 -3.17
C GLY A 90 12.34 16.25 -1.88
N PHE A 91 13.29 16.14 -0.95
CA PHE A 91 13.33 16.89 0.30
C PHE A 91 13.45 18.40 0.06
N ASP A 92 14.41 18.83 -0.76
CA ASP A 92 14.60 20.23 -1.12
C ASP A 92 13.31 20.82 -1.72
N GLY A 93 12.64 20.07 -2.61
CA GLY A 93 11.36 20.47 -3.19
C GLY A 93 10.24 20.63 -2.16
N VAL A 94 10.13 19.72 -1.20
CA VAL A 94 9.16 19.82 -0.08
C VAL A 94 9.42 21.10 0.72
N VAL A 95 10.67 21.35 1.09
CA VAL A 95 11.07 22.51 1.89
C VAL A 95 10.83 23.82 1.14
N GLU A 96 11.25 23.91 -0.13
CA GLU A 96 11.12 25.10 -0.97
C GLU A 96 9.64 25.51 -1.16
N HIS A 97 8.73 24.53 -1.24
CA HIS A 97 7.30 24.78 -1.39
C HIS A 97 6.56 24.98 -0.06
N GLY A 98 7.29 25.07 1.06
CA GLY A 98 6.71 25.38 2.37
C GLY A 98 5.98 24.20 3.04
N TRP A 99 6.29 22.96 2.65
CA TRP A 99 5.73 21.76 3.27
C TRP A 99 6.57 21.29 4.45
N ALA A 100 5.95 20.50 5.33
CA ALA A 100 6.63 19.90 6.47
C ALA A 100 7.81 19.00 6.05
N PRO A 101 9.06 19.31 6.45
CA PRO A 101 10.24 18.55 6.02
C PRO A 101 10.26 17.11 6.52
N SER A 102 9.51 16.79 7.57
CA SER A 102 9.40 15.43 8.10
C SER A 102 8.57 14.49 7.23
N ALA A 103 7.83 14.99 6.24
CA ALA A 103 6.88 14.21 5.45
C ALA A 103 7.51 12.96 4.79
N GLY A 104 8.65 13.13 4.11
CA GLY A 104 9.36 12.01 3.47
C GLY A 104 9.79 10.94 4.47
N ALA A 105 10.34 11.35 5.62
CA ALA A 105 10.76 10.43 6.68
C ALA A 105 9.58 9.67 7.29
N ASP A 106 8.44 10.32 7.50
CA ASP A 106 7.23 9.71 8.05
C ASP A 106 6.66 8.64 7.10
N LEU A 107 6.57 8.96 5.80
CA LEU A 107 6.15 8.03 4.76
C LEU A 107 7.08 6.83 4.69
N TRP A 108 8.38 7.08 4.62
CA TRP A 108 9.37 6.02 4.53
C TRP A 108 9.36 5.11 5.76
N ALA A 109 9.20 5.66 6.96
CA ALA A 109 9.07 4.88 8.18
C ALA A 109 7.84 3.96 8.17
N ARG A 110 6.70 4.42 7.62
CA ARG A 110 5.50 3.58 7.43
C ARG A 110 5.75 2.47 6.42
N MET A 111 6.32 2.80 5.25
CA MET A 111 6.63 1.82 4.21
C MET A 111 7.64 0.77 4.69
N TRP A 112 8.62 1.17 5.50
CA TRP A 112 9.56 0.24 6.11
C TRP A 112 8.88 -0.74 7.05
N ARG A 113 7.97 -0.28 7.93
CA ARG A 113 7.19 -1.18 8.79
C ARG A 113 6.33 -2.15 7.97
N GLU A 114 5.73 -1.69 6.89
CA GLU A 114 4.98 -2.55 5.97
C GLU A 114 5.87 -3.63 5.35
N GLU A 115 7.07 -3.28 4.90
CA GLU A 115 8.02 -4.26 4.34
C GLU A 115 8.39 -5.34 5.35
N GLN A 116 8.54 -5.00 6.63
CA GLN A 116 8.82 -5.98 7.70
C GLN A 116 7.68 -6.99 7.93
N THR A 117 6.47 -6.73 7.44
CA THR A 117 5.36 -7.70 7.51
C THR A 117 5.53 -8.86 6.52
N ARG A 118 6.45 -8.74 5.56
CA ARG A 118 6.69 -9.70 4.48
C ARG A 118 7.70 -10.74 4.95
N LYS A 119 7.28 -12.00 5.11
CA LYS A 119 8.15 -13.05 5.65
C LYS A 119 9.01 -13.76 4.58
N TYR A 120 8.50 -13.93 3.36
CA TYR A 120 9.18 -14.68 2.29
C TYR A 120 8.83 -14.20 0.87
N ASP A 121 8.21 -13.03 0.73
CA ASP A 121 7.76 -12.49 -0.56
C ASP A 121 8.81 -11.60 -1.21
N ARG A 122 8.70 -11.43 -2.53
CA ARG A 122 9.36 -10.32 -3.26
C ARG A 122 9.07 -9.00 -2.50
N PRO A 123 10.03 -8.05 -2.48
CA PRO A 123 9.83 -6.77 -1.81
C PRO A 123 8.60 -6.04 -2.36
N MET A 124 8.12 -5.03 -1.65
CA MET A 124 7.09 -4.14 -2.21
C MET A 124 7.47 -3.69 -3.63
N PRO A 125 6.50 -3.50 -4.56
CA PRO A 125 6.81 -3.15 -5.95
C PRO A 125 7.72 -1.92 -6.07
N VAL A 126 7.48 -0.89 -5.25
CA VAL A 126 8.34 0.30 -5.16
C VAL A 126 9.78 -0.06 -4.79
N PHE A 127 10.00 -0.98 -3.85
CA PHE A 127 11.33 -1.44 -3.46
C PHE A 127 11.98 -2.42 -4.45
N SER A 128 11.25 -2.81 -5.49
CA SER A 128 11.83 -3.55 -6.61
C SER A 128 12.67 -2.64 -7.51
N THR A 129 12.36 -1.34 -7.58
CA THR A 129 13.11 -0.32 -8.35
C THR A 129 13.86 0.68 -7.48
N HIS A 130 13.35 0.96 -6.27
CA HIS A 130 13.92 1.87 -5.27
C HIS A 130 14.33 1.09 -4.01
N PRO A 131 15.53 0.47 -3.96
CA PRO A 131 15.91 -0.37 -2.83
C PRO A 131 15.77 0.35 -1.49
N ALA A 132 15.03 -0.27 -0.57
CA ALA A 132 14.85 0.27 0.77
C ALA A 132 16.19 0.29 1.54
N SER A 133 16.42 1.36 2.31
CA SER A 133 17.61 1.50 3.14
C SER A 133 17.28 2.23 4.44
N GLN A 134 17.76 1.69 5.56
CA GLN A 134 17.68 2.36 6.87
C GLN A 134 18.55 3.61 6.90
N GLU A 135 19.66 3.62 6.15
CA GLU A 135 20.54 4.77 5.99
C GLU A 135 19.78 5.98 5.42
N ARG A 136 19.06 5.79 4.30
CA ARG A 136 18.25 6.84 3.65
C ARG A 136 17.20 7.44 4.59
N LEU A 137 16.56 6.62 5.41
CA LEU A 137 15.63 7.09 6.44
C LEU A 137 16.32 8.01 7.44
N ASN A 138 17.51 7.61 7.90
CA ASN A 138 18.27 8.37 8.89
C ASN A 138 18.78 9.69 8.28
N ASP A 139 19.19 9.67 7.00
CA ASP A 139 19.64 10.86 6.27
C ASP A 139 18.51 11.89 6.17
N ILE A 140 17.32 11.52 5.66
CA ILE A 140 16.17 12.44 5.54
C ILE A 140 15.73 12.94 6.94
N LYS A 141 15.77 12.09 7.97
CA LYS A 141 15.46 12.52 9.34
C LYS A 141 16.44 13.57 9.86
N ALA A 142 17.74 13.39 9.58
CA ALA A 142 18.77 14.34 9.99
C ALA A 142 18.61 15.67 9.24
N GLU A 143 18.34 15.63 7.94
CA GLU A 143 18.07 16.82 7.12
C GLU A 143 16.83 17.57 7.62
N ALA A 144 15.72 16.86 7.87
CA ALA A 144 14.50 17.45 8.41
C ALA A 144 14.71 18.12 9.78
N ALA A 145 15.48 17.49 10.67
CA ALA A 145 15.77 18.02 12.00
C ALA A 145 16.71 19.24 11.99
N ALA A 146 17.49 19.43 10.91
CA ALA A 146 18.42 20.54 10.78
C ALA A 146 17.75 21.86 10.35
N ILE A 147 16.48 21.84 9.93
CA ILE A 147 15.76 23.04 9.47
C ILE A 147 15.18 23.81 10.67
N PRO A 148 15.69 25.03 10.96
CA PRO A 148 15.13 25.87 12.01
C PRO A 148 13.77 26.42 11.57
N ASN A 149 12.79 26.49 12.48
CA ASN A 149 11.44 27.01 12.19
C ASN A 149 10.80 26.36 10.96
N ALA A 150 10.96 25.05 10.83
CA ALA A 150 10.44 24.27 9.71
C ALA A 150 8.93 24.52 9.49
N PRO A 151 8.47 24.59 8.23
CA PRO A 151 7.05 24.64 7.94
C PRO A 151 6.32 23.45 8.57
N THR A 152 5.06 23.67 8.97
CA THR A 152 4.24 22.62 9.57
C THR A 152 3.04 22.24 8.70
N ASP A 153 2.80 22.95 7.58
CA ASP A 153 1.73 22.58 6.67
C ASP A 153 2.03 21.22 6.02
N ARG A 154 1.03 20.36 6.03
CA ARG A 154 1.07 19.05 5.40
C ARG A 154 0.01 18.89 4.32
N GLY A 155 -1.01 19.76 4.27
CA GLY A 155 -2.13 19.63 3.32
C GLY A 155 -3.00 18.40 3.55
N ARG A 156 -3.05 17.87 4.78
CA ARG A 156 -3.72 16.60 5.11
C ARG A 156 -5.19 16.56 4.71
N ASP A 157 -5.95 17.60 5.03
CA ASP A 157 -7.39 17.61 4.76
C ASP A 157 -7.69 17.73 3.26
N ARG A 158 -6.90 18.52 2.53
CA ARG A 158 -6.99 18.64 1.06
C ARG A 158 -6.71 17.30 0.38
N TYR A 159 -5.62 16.63 0.77
CA TYR A 159 -5.29 15.30 0.29
C TYR A 159 -6.42 14.29 0.53
N ARG A 160 -6.93 14.24 1.77
CA ARG A 160 -8.02 13.34 2.15
C ARG A 160 -9.28 13.59 1.34
N ALA A 161 -9.68 14.85 1.17
CA ALA A 161 -10.86 15.20 0.37
C ALA A 161 -10.72 14.70 -1.08
N ALA A 162 -9.53 14.78 -1.67
CA ALA A 162 -9.25 14.31 -3.03
C ALA A 162 -9.24 12.76 -3.14
N VAL A 163 -8.70 12.06 -2.13
CA VAL A 163 -8.55 10.59 -2.16
C VAL A 163 -9.80 9.86 -1.70
N ARG A 164 -10.60 10.46 -0.82
CA ARG A 164 -11.79 9.82 -0.21
C ARG A 164 -12.73 9.15 -1.22
N PRO A 165 -13.10 9.76 -2.37
CA PRO A 165 -13.97 9.10 -3.36
C PRO A 165 -13.38 7.80 -3.92
N LEU A 166 -12.06 7.65 -3.92
CA LEU A 166 -11.34 6.48 -4.40
C LEU A 166 -11.11 5.43 -3.30
N LEU A 167 -11.27 5.81 -2.03
CA LEU A 167 -10.88 4.99 -0.88
C LEU A 167 -11.49 3.57 -0.89
N PRO A 168 -12.80 3.36 -1.15
CA PRO A 168 -13.36 2.01 -1.23
C PRO A 168 -12.66 1.14 -2.28
N LYS A 169 -12.45 1.70 -3.48
CA LYS A 169 -11.77 1.00 -4.58
C LYS A 169 -10.32 0.66 -4.22
N LEU A 170 -9.59 1.61 -3.60
CA LEU A 170 -8.22 1.38 -3.17
C LEU A 170 -8.12 0.27 -2.11
N LEU A 171 -9.09 0.20 -1.19
CA LEU A 171 -9.15 -0.86 -0.18
C LEU A 171 -9.49 -2.23 -0.80
N ASP A 172 -10.39 -2.27 -1.78
CA ASP A 172 -10.67 -3.49 -2.55
C ASP A 172 -9.42 -4.01 -3.30
N GLU A 173 -8.71 -3.11 -3.98
CA GLU A 173 -7.45 -3.43 -4.68
C GLU A 173 -6.35 -3.89 -3.71
N GLU A 174 -6.21 -3.23 -2.55
CA GLU A 174 -5.26 -3.61 -1.51
C GLU A 174 -5.52 -5.02 -0.99
N LEU A 175 -6.78 -5.37 -0.65
CA LEU A 175 -7.13 -6.74 -0.25
C LEU A 175 -7.01 -7.73 -1.41
N GLY A 176 -7.23 -7.29 -2.64
CA GLY A 176 -7.07 -8.09 -3.87
C GLY A 176 -5.64 -8.59 -4.08
N ASN A 177 -4.63 -7.88 -3.56
CA ASN A 177 -3.23 -8.28 -3.61
C ASN A 177 -2.88 -9.47 -2.70
N ARG A 178 -3.82 -9.91 -1.84
CA ARG A 178 -3.70 -11.07 -0.92
C ARG A 178 -2.55 -10.99 0.08
N ARG A 179 -1.99 -9.81 0.31
CA ARG A 179 -0.89 -9.55 1.27
C ARG A 179 -1.44 -9.14 2.63
N TYR A 180 -2.28 -9.98 3.20
CA TYR A 180 -3.15 -9.59 4.30
C TYR A 180 -2.42 -9.11 5.56
N ALA A 181 -1.21 -9.58 5.85
CA ALA A 181 -0.42 -9.07 6.98
C ALA A 181 -0.07 -7.58 6.81
N GLY A 182 0.35 -7.18 5.60
CA GLY A 182 0.61 -5.78 5.26
C GLY A 182 -0.69 -4.97 5.19
N SER A 183 -1.74 -5.51 4.57
CA SER A 183 -3.03 -4.82 4.48
C SER A 183 -3.64 -4.55 5.87
N ILE A 184 -3.53 -5.49 6.82
CA ILE A 184 -3.95 -5.28 8.21
C ILE A 184 -3.19 -4.10 8.86
N LEU A 185 -1.86 -4.02 8.65
CA LEU A 185 -1.06 -2.91 9.16
C LEU A 185 -1.49 -1.58 8.52
N VAL A 186 -1.54 -1.52 7.19
CA VAL A 186 -1.88 -0.29 6.44
C VAL A 186 -3.27 0.22 6.82
N ILE A 187 -4.27 -0.67 6.82
CA ILE A 187 -5.66 -0.31 7.16
C ILE A 187 -5.78 0.06 8.63
N GLY A 188 -5.07 -0.64 9.53
CA GLY A 188 -5.03 -0.30 10.95
C GLY A 188 -4.44 1.10 11.21
N GLU A 189 -3.33 1.44 10.56
CA GLU A 189 -2.73 2.78 10.62
C GLU A 189 -3.63 3.84 9.94
N LEU A 190 -4.37 3.50 8.88
CA LEU A 190 -5.39 4.40 8.32
C LEU A 190 -6.50 4.66 9.31
N LEU A 191 -7.03 3.61 9.94
CA LEU A 191 -8.13 3.71 10.90
C LEU A 191 -7.75 4.58 12.10
N ALA A 192 -6.54 4.41 12.65
CA ALA A 192 -6.05 5.17 13.80
C ALA A 192 -6.05 6.69 13.56
N ASP A 193 -5.68 7.11 12.34
CA ASP A 193 -5.56 8.53 11.97
C ASP A 193 -6.80 9.09 11.25
N SER A 194 -7.81 8.25 10.99
CA SER A 194 -8.95 8.60 10.13
C SER A 194 -9.96 9.54 10.81
N PRO A 195 -10.62 10.42 10.02
CA PRO A 195 -11.74 11.19 10.52
C PRO A 195 -12.95 10.27 10.80
N THR A 196 -13.87 10.73 11.63
CA THR A 196 -14.98 9.90 12.18
C THR A 196 -15.82 9.23 11.08
N GLU A 197 -16.06 9.94 10.00
CA GLU A 197 -16.85 9.50 8.85
C GLU A 197 -16.19 8.40 7.98
N ASP A 198 -14.92 8.09 8.19
CA ASP A 198 -14.22 6.97 7.54
C ASP A 198 -14.08 5.73 8.43
N LYS A 199 -14.35 5.88 9.74
CA LYS A 199 -14.09 4.82 10.72
C LYS A 199 -14.89 3.56 10.39
N GLY A 200 -16.19 3.67 10.07
CA GLY A 200 -17.00 2.50 9.72
C GLY A 200 -16.48 1.76 8.49
N LEU A 201 -16.04 2.49 7.46
CA LEU A 201 -15.44 1.90 6.26
C LEU A 201 -14.14 1.16 6.58
N LEU A 202 -13.19 1.83 7.23
CA LEU A 202 -11.88 1.27 7.53
C LEU A 202 -11.97 0.10 8.52
N THR A 203 -12.86 0.19 9.52
CA THR A 203 -13.14 -0.91 10.44
C THR A 203 -13.73 -2.12 9.71
N PHE A 204 -14.65 -1.93 8.76
CA PHE A 204 -15.17 -3.01 7.92
C PHE A 204 -14.05 -3.69 7.11
N TYR A 205 -13.21 -2.90 6.43
CA TYR A 205 -12.11 -3.45 5.62
C TYR A 205 -11.02 -4.13 6.45
N LEU A 206 -10.81 -3.68 7.70
CA LEU A 206 -9.94 -4.38 8.63
C LEU A 206 -10.51 -5.76 9.00
N GLY A 207 -11.83 -5.85 9.21
CA GLY A 207 -12.54 -7.12 9.37
C GLY A 207 -12.40 -8.03 8.15
N GLU A 208 -12.57 -7.49 6.94
CA GLU A 208 -12.36 -8.22 5.68
C GLU A 208 -10.92 -8.74 5.55
N ALA A 209 -9.92 -7.95 5.95
CA ALA A 209 -8.52 -8.36 5.90
C ALA A 209 -8.26 -9.60 6.79
N TYR A 210 -8.80 -9.60 8.01
CA TYR A 210 -8.73 -10.75 8.90
C TYR A 210 -9.51 -11.95 8.34
N ARG A 211 -10.76 -11.75 7.90
CA ARG A 211 -11.58 -12.83 7.33
C ARG A 211 -10.88 -13.52 6.15
N ARG A 212 -10.28 -12.76 5.24
CA ARG A 212 -9.59 -13.28 4.05
C ARG A 212 -8.25 -13.94 4.39
N ARG A 213 -7.57 -13.49 5.45
CA ARG A 213 -6.34 -14.14 5.94
C ARG A 213 -6.63 -15.49 6.59
N GLY A 214 -7.65 -15.56 7.43
CA GLY A 214 -8.19 -16.81 7.96
C GLY A 214 -7.24 -17.63 8.84
N LEU A 215 -6.27 -17.00 9.51
CA LEU A 215 -5.30 -17.67 10.38
C LEU A 215 -5.70 -17.58 11.85
N GLY A 216 -5.55 -18.66 12.62
CA GLY A 216 -5.76 -18.64 14.07
C GLY A 216 -7.14 -18.08 14.48
N ASP A 217 -7.13 -16.97 15.23
CA ASP A 217 -8.33 -16.29 15.75
C ASP A 217 -8.93 -15.26 14.79
N ASP A 218 -8.46 -15.19 13.54
CA ASP A 218 -8.90 -14.19 12.55
C ASP A 218 -10.42 -14.19 12.31
N LYS A 219 -11.07 -15.35 12.39
CA LYS A 219 -12.54 -15.43 12.27
C LYS A 219 -13.24 -14.66 13.40
N ALA A 220 -12.73 -14.77 14.62
CA ALA A 220 -13.26 -14.04 15.78
C ALA A 220 -12.94 -12.55 15.68
N LYS A 221 -11.73 -12.19 15.21
CA LYS A 221 -11.36 -10.79 14.96
C LYS A 221 -12.26 -10.14 13.90
N ALA A 222 -12.49 -10.82 12.78
CA ALA A 222 -13.38 -10.35 11.73
C ALA A 222 -14.80 -10.11 12.27
N ALA A 223 -15.35 -11.06 13.04
CA ALA A 223 -16.64 -10.91 13.71
C ALA A 223 -16.71 -9.66 14.60
N THR A 224 -15.68 -9.42 15.41
CA THR A 224 -15.56 -8.22 16.25
C THR A 224 -15.54 -6.95 15.42
N TYR A 225 -14.76 -6.91 14.34
CA TYR A 225 -14.69 -5.73 13.48
C TYR A 225 -15.99 -5.46 12.73
N TYR A 226 -16.71 -6.48 12.28
CA TYR A 226 -18.03 -6.26 11.67
C TYR A 226 -19.03 -5.69 12.67
N ALA A 227 -19.04 -6.19 13.91
CA ALA A 227 -19.90 -5.66 14.98
C ALA A 227 -19.55 -4.21 15.33
N GLN A 228 -18.27 -3.84 15.29
CA GLN A 228 -17.83 -2.45 15.51
C GLN A 228 -18.18 -1.55 14.32
N ALA A 229 -17.96 -2.03 13.09
CA ALA A 229 -18.16 -1.24 11.87
C ALA A 229 -19.60 -0.73 11.76
N VAL A 230 -20.60 -1.57 12.03
CA VAL A 230 -22.02 -1.20 11.93
C VAL A 230 -22.47 -0.14 12.94
N LEU A 231 -21.67 0.14 13.97
CA LEU A 231 -21.92 1.19 14.97
C LEU A 231 -21.23 2.52 14.60
N LEU A 232 -20.40 2.54 13.57
CA LEU A 232 -19.56 3.67 13.21
C LEU A 232 -20.07 4.38 11.95
N PRO A 233 -19.92 5.72 11.86
CA PRO A 233 -20.23 6.45 10.64
C PRO A 233 -19.41 5.97 9.45
N GLY A 234 -20.02 5.99 8.26
CA GLY A 234 -19.37 5.58 7.02
C GLY A 234 -19.29 4.07 6.79
N ALA A 235 -19.96 3.25 7.62
CA ALA A 235 -20.03 1.81 7.40
C ALA A 235 -20.71 1.49 6.04
N PRO A 236 -20.09 0.65 5.19
CA PRO A 236 -20.72 0.22 3.95
C PRO A 236 -21.87 -0.73 4.25
N ALA A 237 -22.87 -0.80 3.35
CA ALA A 237 -24.01 -1.72 3.50
C ALA A 237 -23.55 -3.17 3.76
N ALA A 238 -22.49 -3.61 3.07
CA ALA A 238 -21.90 -4.94 3.24
C ALA A 238 -21.49 -5.26 4.69
N ALA A 239 -21.18 -4.27 5.53
CA ALA A 239 -20.87 -4.49 6.95
C ALA A 239 -22.06 -5.13 7.69
N TRP A 240 -23.29 -4.69 7.40
CA TRP A 240 -24.51 -5.28 7.95
C TRP A 240 -24.74 -6.71 7.48
N ARG A 241 -24.41 -7.00 6.22
CA ARG A 241 -24.49 -8.36 5.67
C ARG A 241 -23.54 -9.31 6.42
N GLU A 242 -22.27 -8.95 6.50
CA GLU A 242 -21.26 -9.78 7.17
C GLU A 242 -21.53 -9.93 8.67
N HIS A 243 -21.94 -8.84 9.34
CA HIS A 243 -22.35 -8.89 10.74
C HIS A 243 -23.55 -9.81 10.95
N GLY A 244 -24.58 -9.72 10.11
CA GLY A 244 -25.75 -10.59 10.18
C GLY A 244 -25.43 -12.08 10.01
N PHE A 245 -24.51 -12.42 9.08
CA PHE A 245 -24.05 -13.80 8.94
C PHE A 245 -23.25 -14.30 10.14
N VAL A 246 -22.42 -13.44 10.74
CA VAL A 246 -21.71 -13.75 11.98
C VAL A 246 -22.68 -14.01 13.13
N GLN A 247 -23.69 -13.14 13.32
CA GLN A 247 -24.72 -13.30 14.35
C GLN A 247 -25.47 -14.61 14.18
N ARG A 248 -25.85 -14.95 12.94
CA ARG A 248 -26.51 -16.22 12.64
C ARG A 248 -25.64 -17.41 13.03
N SER A 249 -24.37 -17.40 12.64
CA SER A 249 -23.43 -18.47 13.00
C SER A 249 -23.21 -18.58 14.51
N ALA A 250 -23.41 -17.50 15.26
CA ALA A 250 -23.37 -17.48 16.72
C ALA A 250 -24.71 -17.88 17.38
N GLY A 251 -25.76 -18.18 16.61
CA GLY A 251 -27.09 -18.53 17.12
C GLY A 251 -28.00 -17.34 17.43
N ASP A 252 -27.56 -16.10 17.18
CA ASP A 252 -28.37 -14.90 17.35
C ASP A 252 -29.26 -14.67 16.11
N ALA A 253 -30.35 -15.43 16.02
CA ALA A 253 -31.29 -15.35 14.91
C ALA A 253 -31.99 -13.99 14.79
N ALA A 254 -32.31 -13.36 15.93
CA ALA A 254 -33.00 -12.08 15.98
C ALA A 254 -32.09 -10.94 15.47
N GLY A 255 -30.85 -10.87 15.98
CA GLY A 255 -29.87 -9.90 15.52
C GLY A 255 -29.49 -10.11 14.06
N ALA A 256 -29.28 -11.36 13.64
CA ALA A 256 -29.02 -11.69 12.25
C ALA A 256 -30.14 -11.20 11.32
N ARG A 257 -31.41 -11.39 11.71
CA ARG A 257 -32.57 -10.91 10.94
C ARG A 257 -32.54 -9.40 10.79
N ALA A 258 -32.31 -8.66 11.87
CA ALA A 258 -32.24 -7.20 11.86
C ALA A 258 -31.13 -6.67 10.94
N SER A 259 -29.92 -7.24 11.07
CA SER A 259 -28.77 -6.84 10.25
C SER A 259 -28.95 -7.14 8.77
N LEU A 260 -29.46 -8.33 8.41
CA LEU A 260 -29.71 -8.69 7.01
C LEU A 260 -30.86 -7.86 6.40
N GLN A 261 -31.89 -7.51 7.17
CA GLN A 261 -32.93 -6.57 6.72
C GLN A 261 -32.35 -5.19 6.42
N ARG A 262 -31.48 -4.68 7.32
CA ARG A 262 -30.80 -3.40 7.12
C ARG A 262 -29.96 -3.39 5.84
N TYR A 263 -29.20 -4.47 5.59
CA TYR A 263 -28.46 -4.62 4.34
C TYR A 263 -29.36 -4.50 3.10
N LEU A 264 -30.49 -5.21 3.09
CA LEU A 264 -31.42 -5.21 1.94
C LEU A 264 -32.13 -3.86 1.73
N GLN A 265 -32.22 -3.03 2.76
CA GLN A 265 -32.70 -1.64 2.67
C GLN A 265 -31.62 -0.72 2.11
N ASP A 266 -30.39 -0.84 2.61
CA ASP A 266 -29.27 0.03 2.23
C ASP A 266 -28.70 -0.30 0.85
N ALA A 267 -28.86 -1.54 0.38
CA ALA A 267 -28.38 -2.02 -0.92
C ALA A 267 -29.49 -2.76 -1.70
N PRO A 268 -30.54 -2.05 -2.17
CA PRO A 268 -31.69 -2.68 -2.81
C PRO A 268 -31.37 -3.35 -4.15
N ASN A 269 -30.26 -2.97 -4.79
CA ASN A 269 -29.83 -3.48 -6.10
C ASN A 269 -28.57 -4.33 -6.01
N ALA A 270 -28.18 -4.81 -4.82
CA ALA A 270 -27.01 -5.66 -4.67
C ALA A 270 -27.15 -6.98 -5.47
N GLU A 271 -26.08 -7.42 -6.13
CA GLU A 271 -26.08 -8.65 -6.93
C GLU A 271 -26.43 -9.90 -6.11
N ASP A 272 -26.05 -9.91 -4.83
CA ASP A 272 -26.31 -11.00 -3.89
C ASP A 272 -27.65 -10.86 -3.13
N ARG A 273 -28.50 -9.87 -3.47
CA ARG A 273 -29.77 -9.61 -2.80
C ARG A 273 -30.64 -10.86 -2.69
N ALA A 274 -30.80 -11.61 -3.78
CA ALA A 274 -31.64 -12.82 -3.79
C ALA A 274 -31.09 -13.90 -2.85
N PHE A 275 -29.77 -13.99 -2.70
CA PHE A 275 -29.15 -14.88 -1.73
C PHE A 275 -29.46 -14.43 -0.30
N VAL A 276 -29.24 -13.15 0.02
CA VAL A 276 -29.48 -12.62 1.37
C VAL A 276 -30.96 -12.72 1.77
N GLN A 277 -31.89 -12.45 0.84
CA GLN A 277 -33.33 -12.60 1.10
C GLN A 277 -33.69 -14.05 1.49
N ARG A 278 -33.16 -15.05 0.78
CA ARG A 278 -33.41 -16.46 1.13
C ARG A 278 -32.87 -16.81 2.51
N GLU A 279 -31.72 -16.27 2.89
CA GLU A 279 -31.15 -16.48 4.23
C GLU A 279 -32.01 -15.80 5.31
N LEU A 280 -32.57 -14.63 5.03
CA LEU A 280 -33.50 -13.93 5.91
C LEU A 280 -34.82 -14.70 6.11
N ASP A 281 -35.35 -15.31 5.05
CA ASP A 281 -36.59 -16.10 5.11
C ASP A 281 -36.42 -17.34 5.99
N LYS A 282 -35.26 -18.01 5.91
CA LYS A 282 -34.91 -19.14 6.79
C LYS A 282 -34.89 -18.76 8.27
N LEU A 283 -34.48 -17.53 8.59
CA LEU A 283 -34.46 -17.02 9.98
C LEU A 283 -35.86 -16.69 10.52
N GLY A 284 -36.85 -16.49 9.64
CA GLY A 284 -38.24 -16.22 10.02
C GLY A 284 -39.14 -17.46 10.10
N GLY A 285 -38.64 -18.63 9.68
CA GLY A 285 -39.39 -19.87 9.65
C GLY A 285 -39.37 -20.63 10.97
N ALA A 286 -40.27 -20.31 11.89
CA ALA A 286 -40.88 -21.36 12.69
C ALA A 286 -41.82 -22.15 11.75
N ARG A 287 -41.46 -23.39 11.43
CA ARG A 287 -42.44 -24.38 10.93
C ARG A 287 -42.99 -25.14 12.11
#